data_AF-A0A7K3PWP6-F1
#
_entry.id   AF-A0A7K3PWP6-F1
#
_cell.length_a   1.000
_cell.length_b   1.000
_cell.length_c   1.000
_cell.angle_alpha   90.00
_cell.angle_beta   90.00
_cell.angle_gamma   90.00
#
_symmetry.space_group_name_H-M   'P 1'
#
loop_
_entity.id
_entity.type
_entity.pdbx_description
1 polymer ?
#
loop_
_entity_poly.entity_id
_entity_poly.type
_entity_poly.pdbx_seq_one_letter_code
_entity_poly.pdbx_strand_id
1 'polypeptide(L)'
;GALAAALTGRQSAELGSADELARASEAAWERAGREPDAPVPSWTLYRLRPDEAEFFQGEARRRHVRLVYRRTEDDGWERRLLWP
;
A
#
# COMPACT_ATOMS: atom_id res chain seq x y z
N GLY A 1 -12.65 2.05 -7.34
CA GLY A 1 -11.69 1.14 -6.68
C GLY A 1 -11.38 1.61 -5.26
N ALA A 2 -10.43 2.53 -5.09
CA ALA A 2 -9.98 2.98 -3.77
C ALA A 2 -11.11 3.52 -2.87
N LEU A 3 -12.02 4.34 -3.41
CA LEU A 3 -13.18 4.85 -2.67
C LEU A 3 -14.15 3.73 -2.23
N ALA A 4 -14.41 2.75 -3.08
CA ALA A 4 -15.28 1.62 -2.72
C ALA A 4 -14.67 0.80 -1.56
N ALA A 5 -13.37 0.54 -1.61
CA ALA A 5 -12.66 -0.14 -0.51
C ALA A 5 -12.73 0.69 0.80
N ALA A 6 -12.60 2.01 0.71
CA ALA A 6 -12.74 2.93 1.83
C ALA A 6 -14.16 2.90 2.42
N LEU A 7 -15.18 2.94 1.56
CA LEU A 7 -16.61 2.94 1.93
C LEU A 7 -17.05 1.64 2.62
N THR A 8 -16.36 0.51 2.40
CA THR A 8 -16.60 -0.72 3.18
C THR A 8 -16.32 -0.53 4.68
N GLY A 9 -15.38 0.37 5.04
CA GLY A 9 -15.27 1.02 6.36
C GLY A 9 -14.85 0.18 7.57
N ARG A 10 -14.75 -1.15 7.45
CA ARG A 10 -14.52 -2.09 8.56
C ARG A 10 -13.17 -2.81 8.45
N GLN A 11 -12.15 -2.08 8.00
CA GLN A 11 -10.81 -2.65 7.83
C GLN A 11 -10.32 -3.28 9.16
N SER A 12 -9.90 -4.54 9.09
CA SER A 12 -9.40 -5.34 10.22
C SER A 12 -10.41 -5.70 11.31
N ALA A 13 -11.70 -5.37 11.16
CA ALA A 13 -12.73 -5.88 12.07
C ALA A 13 -12.98 -7.38 11.85
N GLU A 14 -13.53 -8.06 12.87
CA GLU A 14 -13.99 -9.44 12.75
C GLU A 14 -15.06 -9.54 11.64
N LEU A 15 -14.94 -10.55 10.78
CA LEU A 15 -15.83 -10.79 9.65
C LEU A 15 -16.65 -12.05 9.91
N GLY A 16 -17.98 -11.94 9.87
CA GLY A 16 -18.87 -13.06 10.14
C GLY A 16 -18.92 -14.11 9.01
N SER A 17 -18.80 -13.68 7.75
CA SER A 17 -18.73 -14.58 6.59
C SER A 17 -18.21 -13.91 5.32
N ALA A 18 -17.82 -14.72 4.33
CA ALA A 18 -17.46 -14.23 3.00
C ALA A 18 -18.64 -13.54 2.28
N ASP A 19 -19.87 -14.04 2.46
CA ASP A 19 -21.07 -13.45 1.85
C ASP A 19 -21.38 -12.06 2.42
N GLU A 20 -21.09 -11.84 3.71
CA GLU A 20 -21.20 -10.52 4.31
C GLU A 20 -20.26 -9.51 3.64
N LEU A 21 -19.00 -9.92 3.39
CA LEU A 21 -18.04 -9.09 2.69
C LEU A 21 -18.45 -8.81 1.24
N ALA A 22 -18.97 -9.82 0.52
CA ALA A 22 -19.45 -9.64 -0.84
C ALA A 22 -20.57 -8.58 -0.91
N ARG A 23 -21.61 -8.72 -0.09
CA ARG A 23 -22.73 -7.75 -0.04
C ARG A 23 -22.27 -6.34 0.33
N ALA A 24 -21.40 -6.22 1.33
CA ALA A 24 -20.87 -4.93 1.75
C ALA A 24 -20.00 -4.27 0.66
N SER A 25 -19.23 -5.07 -0.07
CA SER A 25 -18.38 -4.60 -1.18
C SER A 25 -19.22 -4.14 -2.36
N GLU A 26 -20.25 -4.88 -2.75
CA GLU A 26 -21.18 -4.49 -3.83
C GLU A 26 -21.87 -3.17 -3.52
N ALA A 27 -22.44 -3.02 -2.32
CA ALA A 27 -23.06 -1.77 -1.89
C ALA A 27 -22.08 -0.58 -1.90
N ALA A 28 -20.83 -0.80 -1.49
CA ALA A 28 -19.79 0.22 -1.53
C ALA A 28 -19.40 0.61 -2.97
N TRP A 29 -19.37 -0.34 -3.91
CA TRP A 29 -19.12 -0.08 -5.33
C TRP A 29 -20.24 0.73 -5.97
N GLU A 30 -21.50 0.36 -5.73
CA GLU A 30 -22.65 1.12 -6.22
C GLU A 30 -22.64 2.54 -5.68
N ARG A 31 -22.35 2.70 -4.37
CA ARG A 31 -22.23 4.02 -3.75
C ARG A 31 -21.09 4.83 -4.34
N ALA A 32 -19.91 4.25 -4.50
CA ALA A 32 -18.77 4.93 -5.10
C ALA A 32 -19.06 5.39 -6.55
N GLY A 33 -19.86 4.64 -7.30
CA GLY A 33 -20.30 5.03 -8.64
C GLY A 33 -21.28 6.19 -8.65
N ARG A 34 -22.21 6.23 -7.68
CA ARG A 34 -23.20 7.32 -7.55
C ARG A 34 -22.62 8.59 -6.89
N GLU A 35 -21.70 8.42 -5.96
CA GLU A 35 -21.14 9.47 -5.10
C GLU A 35 -19.60 9.41 -5.13
N PRO A 36 -18.95 9.79 -6.24
CA PRO A 36 -17.51 9.70 -6.38
C PRO A 36 -16.72 10.60 -5.43
N ASP A 37 -17.37 11.62 -4.86
CA ASP A 37 -16.78 12.56 -3.88
C ASP A 37 -17.29 12.30 -2.45
N ALA A 38 -17.90 11.14 -2.19
CA ALA A 38 -18.41 10.81 -0.86
C ALA A 38 -17.29 10.88 0.19
N PRO A 39 -17.48 11.62 1.30
CA PRO A 39 -16.50 11.64 2.38
C PRO A 39 -16.46 10.28 3.09
N VAL A 40 -15.26 9.82 3.41
CA VAL A 40 -15.04 8.61 4.21
C VAL A 40 -14.13 8.97 5.40
N PRO A 41 -14.69 9.40 6.55
CA PRO A 41 -13.89 9.91 7.68
C PRO A 41 -12.88 8.91 8.27
N SER A 42 -13.15 7.61 8.12
CA SER A 42 -12.23 6.55 8.56
C SER A 42 -11.08 6.31 7.59
N TRP A 43 -11.13 6.89 6.40
CA TRP A 43 -10.12 6.71 5.37
C TRP A 43 -9.21 7.92 5.28
N THR A 44 -7.93 7.66 5.09
CA THR A 44 -6.93 8.68 4.84
C THR A 44 -5.84 8.13 3.94
N LEU A 45 -5.13 9.02 3.26
CA LEU A 45 -4.00 8.69 2.40
C LEU A 45 -2.72 9.23 3.03
N TYR A 46 -1.75 8.35 3.23
CA TYR A 46 -0.41 8.72 3.61
C TYR A 46 0.54 8.64 2.40
N ARG A 47 1.46 9.60 2.32
CA ARG A 47 2.60 9.53 1.41
C ARG A 47 3.86 9.21 2.20
N LEU A 48 4.50 8.09 1.89
CA LEU A 48 5.83 7.79 2.41
C LEU A 48 6.88 8.52 1.57
N ARG A 49 7.68 9.39 2.20
CA ARG A 49 8.90 9.95 1.61
C ARG A 49 10.05 9.06 2.06
N PRO A 50 10.62 8.22 1.19
CA PRO A 50 11.69 7.32 1.61
C PRO A 50 12.99 8.09 1.83
N ASP A 51 13.63 7.81 2.96
CA ASP A 51 15.03 8.16 3.21
C ASP A 51 15.99 7.06 2.70
N GLU A 52 15.48 5.83 2.57
CA GLU A 52 16.21 4.69 2.05
C GLU A 52 15.29 3.78 1.21
N ALA A 53 15.85 3.17 0.17
CA ALA A 53 15.23 2.10 -0.60
C ALA A 53 16.27 1.02 -0.95
N GLU A 54 15.97 -0.24 -0.63
CA GLU A 54 16.83 -1.39 -0.97
C GLU A 54 16.17 -2.25 -2.06
N PHE A 55 16.96 -2.62 -3.07
CA PHE A 55 16.63 -3.64 -4.05
C PHE A 55 17.42 -4.90 -3.75
N PHE A 56 16.70 -5.99 -3.47
CA PHE A 56 17.27 -7.29 -3.15
C PHE A 56 17.02 -8.27 -4.30
N GLN A 57 18.09 -8.75 -4.92
CA GLN A 57 18.02 -9.78 -5.97
C GLN A 57 18.54 -11.11 -5.43
N GLY A 58 17.63 -12.08 -5.31
CA GLY A 58 17.97 -13.45 -4.94
C GLY A 58 18.87 -14.12 -5.98
N GLU A 59 19.79 -14.98 -5.52
CA GLU A 59 20.67 -15.81 -6.34
C GLU A 59 20.74 -17.20 -5.70
N ALA A 60 20.72 -18.25 -6.53
CA ALA A 60 20.52 -19.63 -6.08
C ALA A 60 21.65 -20.16 -5.18
N ARG A 61 22.87 -19.67 -5.36
CA ARG A 61 24.05 -20.02 -4.53
C ARG A 61 24.22 -19.06 -3.34
N ARG A 62 23.16 -18.32 -2.97
CA ARG A 62 23.11 -17.38 -1.84
C ARG A 62 24.02 -16.15 -1.97
N ARG A 63 24.47 -15.81 -3.18
CA ARG A 63 25.22 -14.57 -3.45
C ARG A 63 24.28 -13.46 -3.88
N HIS A 64 23.42 -13.05 -2.95
CA HIS A 64 22.40 -12.04 -3.18
C HIS A 64 23.03 -10.69 -3.56
N VAL A 65 22.43 -10.01 -4.54
CA VAL A 65 22.83 -8.63 -4.84
C VAL A 65 21.91 -7.72 -4.04
N ARG A 66 22.51 -6.89 -3.20
CA ARG A 66 21.80 -5.91 -2.36
C ARG A 66 22.25 -4.52 -2.76
N LEU A 67 21.33 -3.76 -3.37
CA LEU A 67 21.57 -2.41 -3.87
C LEU A 67 20.73 -1.44 -3.03
N VAL A 68 21.38 -0.59 -2.25
CA VAL A 68 20.70 0.41 -1.41
C VAL A 68 20.88 1.81 -1.99
N TYR A 69 19.79 2.57 -1.99
CA TYR A 69 19.76 3.99 -2.28
C TYR A 69 19.44 4.73 -0.99
N ARG A 70 20.27 5.69 -0.60
CA ARG A 70 20.03 6.59 0.54
C ARG A 70 19.85 8.02 0.06
N ARG A 71 18.86 8.71 0.59
CA ARG A 71 18.63 10.12 0.31
C ARG A 71 19.79 10.93 0.89
N THR A 72 20.31 11.84 0.10
CA THR A 72 21.35 12.79 0.51
C THR A 72 20.74 14.11 0.96
N GLU A 73 21.53 14.96 1.62
CA GLU A 73 21.07 16.27 2.13
C GLU A 73 20.62 17.22 1.01
N ASP A 74 21.16 17.07 -0.20
CA ASP A 74 20.79 17.82 -1.41
C ASP A 74 19.60 17.20 -2.18
N ASP A 75 18.82 16.33 -1.53
CA ASP A 75 17.67 15.62 -2.08
C ASP A 75 17.96 14.68 -3.26
N GLY A 76 19.24 14.40 -3.49
CA GLY A 76 19.73 13.35 -4.39
C GLY A 76 19.67 11.95 -3.78
N TRP A 77 20.31 11.01 -4.47
CA TRP A 77 20.41 9.62 -4.03
C TRP A 77 21.84 9.11 -4.15
N GLU A 78 22.37 8.60 -3.06
CA GLU A 78 23.61 7.85 -3.04
C GLU A 78 23.33 6.36 -3.21
N ARG A 79 24.05 5.71 -4.13
CA ARG A 79 23.89 4.28 -4.45
C ARG A 79 25.06 3.47 -3.89
N ARG A 80 24.77 2.40 -3.12
CA ARG A 80 25.80 1.50 -2.54
C ARG A 80 25.41 0.03 -2.70
N LEU A 81 26.42 -0.84 -2.73
CA LEU A 81 26.23 -2.29 -2.59
C LEU A 81 26.41 -2.70 -1.13
N LEU A 82 25.58 -3.64 -0.66
CA LEU A 82 25.70 -4.26 0.66
C LEU A 82 26.17 -5.71 0.54
N TRP A 83 26.76 -6.24 1.61
CA TRP A 83 27.05 -7.66 1.74
C TRP A 83 25.76 -8.49 1.72
N PRO A 84 25.72 -9.65 1.03
CA PRO A 84 24.54 -10.52 0.92
C PRO A 84 23.92 -10.93 2.25
#